data_AF-A0A846DJ12-F1
#
_entry.id   AF-A0A846DJ12-F1
#
_cell.length_a   1.000
_cell.length_b   1.000
_cell.length_c   1.000
_cell.angle_alpha   90.00
_cell.angle_beta   90.00
_cell.angle_gamma   90.00
#
_symmetry.space_group_name_H-M   'P 1'
#
loop_
_entity.id
_entity.type
_entity.pdbx_description
1 polymer ?
#
loop_
_entity_poly.entity_id
_entity_poly.type
_entity_poly.pdbx_seq_one_letter_code
_entity_poly.pdbx_strand_id
1 'polypeptide(L)'
;MKKRITKALPSVDTGSSFPHKKTPSGKTQILHLNYTRSQTGEQVKTEIAHLCFFAKTAKKLGLRLEILTNREGREDIEKELKKDEYENLEYKITESKKRVSKWAEDSVEYLENGKVAVLNQFDHRLLTWGMNEGRRLRWQEKVSTDDLEEVLREDHLWIPLGIRVNAGDTGVERELTAQETGKEIGHIRAYIEGGNMITGEDGAGKPVIMLGKDAIATTAYLYQLDYDDVRRIICEDFGLETIAQVICVEQPGQFHLDMGMLFIGNGVVIVNDSSEAMKDAIKIAEMVPCLTTEKMAAKLKLKWELENEAVKDLEEAGIQVIREKLENEMFYNFFNGEFVQGKDGLNYYITNGGLQEKEEEFEALMVKEWKVVEKVIFSPKDSAQQSLKELGGVGCRIKGAPNKPKLSVG
;
A
#
# COMPACT_ATOMS: atom_id res chain seq x y z
N MET A 1 11.96 26.13 19.42
CA MET A 1 12.51 24.75 19.43
C MET A 1 11.38 23.78 19.71
N LYS A 2 10.99 22.97 18.72
CA LYS A 2 9.83 22.07 18.84
C LYS A 2 10.28 20.72 19.42
N LYS A 3 9.46 20.13 20.31
CA LYS A 3 9.72 18.84 20.98
C LYS A 3 9.86 17.74 19.92
N ARG A 4 11.09 17.24 19.73
CA ARG A 4 11.39 16.01 18.98
C ARG A 4 11.32 14.81 19.92
N ILE A 5 11.32 13.59 19.38
CA ILE A 5 11.41 12.39 20.21
C ILE A 5 12.82 12.34 20.82
N THR A 6 12.93 12.68 22.10
CA THR A 6 14.18 12.59 22.87
C THR A 6 14.30 11.28 23.63
N LYS A 7 13.30 10.40 23.52
CA LYS A 7 13.31 9.07 24.12
C LYS A 7 14.26 8.17 23.34
N ALA A 8 14.92 7.25 24.04
CA ALA A 8 15.68 6.18 23.41
C ALA A 8 14.78 5.41 22.43
N LEU A 9 15.37 4.94 21.32
CA LEU A 9 14.70 4.04 20.39
C LEU A 9 14.19 2.81 21.16
N PRO A 10 12.95 2.35 20.93
CA PRO A 10 12.47 1.10 21.50
C PRO A 10 13.37 -0.08 21.10
N SER A 11 13.35 -1.14 21.92
CA SER A 11 14.00 -2.40 21.56
C SER A 11 13.26 -3.09 20.41
N VAL A 12 13.98 -3.88 19.61
CA VAL A 12 13.38 -4.76 18.58
C VAL A 12 12.52 -5.82 19.26
N ASP A 13 11.27 -5.97 18.83
CA ASP A 13 10.33 -6.99 19.32
C ASP A 13 9.56 -7.72 18.21
N THR A 14 9.73 -7.30 16.95
CA THR A 14 9.28 -7.99 15.73
C THR A 14 9.88 -9.39 15.58
N GLY A 15 10.93 -9.69 16.35
CA GLY A 15 11.70 -10.93 16.23
C GLY A 15 12.58 -10.97 14.97
N SER A 16 12.91 -9.80 14.42
CA SER A 16 13.76 -9.65 13.22
C SER A 16 13.30 -10.57 12.08
N SER A 17 11.99 -10.53 11.80
CA SER A 17 11.36 -11.40 10.82
C SER A 17 10.84 -10.60 9.66
N PHE A 18 11.09 -11.10 8.46
CA PHE A 18 10.68 -10.44 7.23
C PHE A 18 9.15 -10.34 7.14
N PRO A 19 8.58 -9.21 6.68
CA PRO A 19 7.16 -9.12 6.39
C PRO A 19 6.77 -10.04 5.24
N HIS A 20 5.51 -10.46 5.24
CA HIS A 20 4.93 -11.22 4.14
C HIS A 20 5.13 -10.47 2.81
N LYS A 21 5.53 -11.22 1.79
CA LYS A 21 5.89 -10.66 0.47
C LYS A 21 4.66 -10.26 -0.31
N LYS A 22 4.73 -9.12 -1.00
CA LYS A 22 3.72 -8.62 -1.95
C LYS A 22 4.00 -9.05 -3.39
N THR A 23 4.81 -10.08 -3.60
CA THR A 23 5.18 -10.63 -4.90
C THR A 23 4.55 -12.02 -5.09
N PRO A 24 4.57 -12.62 -6.30
CA PRO A 24 4.07 -13.98 -6.51
C PRO A 24 4.69 -15.05 -5.58
N SER A 25 5.91 -14.84 -5.08
CA SER A 25 6.59 -15.77 -4.17
C SER A 25 6.03 -15.76 -2.74
N GLY A 26 5.24 -14.72 -2.38
CA GLY A 26 4.62 -14.60 -1.07
C GLY A 26 3.61 -15.72 -0.78
N LYS A 27 2.94 -16.25 -1.80
CA LYS A 27 1.94 -17.33 -1.65
C LYS A 27 0.84 -16.95 -0.65
N THR A 28 0.29 -15.74 -0.79
CA THR A 28 -0.86 -15.28 0.01
C THR A 28 -2.01 -16.27 -0.12
N GLN A 29 -2.48 -16.76 1.03
CA GLN A 29 -3.59 -17.72 1.12
C GLN A 29 -4.69 -17.27 2.09
N ILE A 30 -4.42 -16.21 2.86
CA ILE A 30 -5.38 -15.53 3.71
C ILE A 30 -5.50 -14.09 3.23
N LEU A 31 -6.73 -13.64 3.00
CA LEU A 31 -7.05 -12.24 2.76
C LEU A 31 -7.60 -11.64 4.06
N HIS A 32 -6.87 -10.68 4.61
CA HIS A 32 -7.37 -9.87 5.73
C HIS A 32 -8.09 -8.65 5.19
N LEU A 33 -9.39 -8.55 5.45
CA LEU A 33 -10.25 -7.43 5.04
C LEU A 33 -10.68 -6.64 6.28
N ASN A 34 -10.73 -5.32 6.16
CA ASN A 34 -11.45 -4.50 7.13
C ASN A 34 -12.80 -4.08 6.56
N TYR A 35 -13.86 -4.22 7.34
CA TYR A 35 -15.20 -3.79 6.97
C TYR A 35 -15.71 -2.74 7.96
N THR A 36 -16.26 -1.65 7.44
CA THR A 36 -16.77 -0.55 8.28
C THR A 36 -18.08 -0.01 7.72
N ARG A 37 -18.98 0.44 8.59
CA ARG A 37 -20.12 1.28 8.21
C ARG A 37 -19.71 2.76 8.11
N SER A 38 -20.60 3.61 7.61
CA SER A 38 -20.39 5.05 7.59
C SER A 38 -20.24 5.62 9.00
N GLN A 39 -19.85 6.90 9.12
CA GLN A 39 -19.82 7.59 10.42
C GLN A 39 -21.19 7.65 11.11
N THR A 40 -22.28 7.62 10.33
CA THR A 40 -23.67 7.59 10.84
C THR A 40 -24.16 6.18 11.15
N GLY A 41 -23.32 5.15 10.99
CA GLY A 41 -23.69 3.75 11.21
C GLY A 41 -24.54 3.16 10.09
N GLU A 42 -24.62 3.84 8.94
CA GLU A 42 -25.33 3.35 7.75
C GLU A 42 -24.46 2.40 6.94
N GLN A 43 -25.10 1.41 6.32
CA GLN A 43 -24.44 0.51 5.40
C GLN A 43 -23.93 1.29 4.18
N VAL A 44 -22.65 1.15 3.88
CA VAL A 44 -22.04 1.78 2.72
C VAL A 44 -22.04 0.78 1.58
N LYS A 45 -22.72 1.11 0.48
CA LYS A 45 -22.89 0.20 -0.67
C LYS A 45 -21.55 -0.30 -1.23
N THR A 46 -20.53 0.55 -1.25
CA THR A 46 -19.21 0.19 -1.73
C THR A 46 -18.50 -0.82 -0.83
N GLU A 47 -18.61 -0.66 0.49
CA GLU A 47 -18.02 -1.60 1.46
C GLU A 47 -18.64 -2.99 1.33
N ILE A 48 -19.95 -3.08 1.09
CA ILE A 48 -20.62 -4.35 0.77
C ILE A 48 -20.16 -4.92 -0.56
N ALA A 49 -20.05 -4.09 -1.60
CA ALA A 49 -19.59 -4.55 -2.90
C ALA A 49 -18.16 -5.14 -2.82
N HIS A 50 -17.27 -4.51 -2.07
CA HIS A 50 -15.92 -5.03 -1.80
C HIS A 50 -15.97 -6.32 -0.97
N LEU A 51 -16.80 -6.39 0.09
CA LEU A 51 -16.99 -7.63 0.85
C LEU A 51 -17.42 -8.79 -0.07
N CYS A 52 -18.44 -8.58 -0.89
CA CYS A 52 -18.94 -9.59 -1.83
C CYS A 52 -17.86 -9.99 -2.84
N PHE A 53 -17.11 -9.01 -3.37
CA PHE A 53 -16.02 -9.25 -4.31
C PHE A 53 -14.93 -10.14 -3.71
N PHE A 54 -14.43 -9.81 -2.51
CA PHE A 54 -13.40 -10.61 -1.85
C PHE A 54 -13.91 -11.97 -1.41
N ALA A 55 -15.16 -12.07 -0.92
CA ALA A 55 -15.78 -13.34 -0.57
C ALA A 55 -15.92 -14.28 -1.77
N LYS A 56 -16.37 -13.78 -2.94
CA LYS A 56 -16.44 -14.56 -4.19
C LYS A 56 -15.05 -15.00 -4.65
N THR A 57 -14.09 -14.10 -4.59
CA THR A 57 -12.70 -14.38 -4.99
C THR A 57 -12.06 -15.43 -4.10
N ALA A 58 -12.18 -15.27 -2.76
CA ALA A 58 -11.68 -16.22 -1.78
C ALA A 58 -12.31 -17.60 -1.97
N LYS A 59 -13.65 -17.68 -2.10
CA LYS A 59 -14.34 -18.96 -2.37
C LYS A 59 -13.86 -19.61 -3.67
N LYS A 60 -13.77 -18.85 -4.76
CA LYS A 60 -13.34 -19.35 -6.07
C LYS A 60 -11.93 -19.93 -6.01
N LEU A 61 -11.02 -19.21 -5.38
CA LEU A 61 -9.60 -19.58 -5.30
C LEU A 61 -9.27 -20.51 -4.13
N GLY A 62 -10.20 -20.76 -3.21
CA GLY A 62 -9.94 -21.55 -2.01
C GLY A 62 -9.06 -20.85 -0.99
N LEU A 63 -9.17 -19.52 -0.88
CA LEU A 63 -8.49 -18.71 0.13
C LEU A 63 -9.36 -18.61 1.39
N ARG A 64 -8.72 -18.35 2.54
CA ARG A 64 -9.43 -17.95 3.76
C ARG A 64 -9.65 -16.44 3.78
N LEU A 65 -10.84 -16.01 4.19
CA LEU A 65 -11.16 -14.61 4.41
C LEU A 65 -11.21 -14.27 5.91
N GLU A 66 -10.34 -13.38 6.39
CA GLU A 66 -10.37 -12.89 7.77
C GLU A 66 -10.85 -11.45 7.80
N ILE A 67 -12.00 -11.20 8.43
CA ILE A 67 -12.66 -9.90 8.41
C ILE A 67 -12.58 -9.26 9.79
N LEU A 68 -11.95 -8.09 9.86
CA LEU A 68 -12.00 -7.22 11.03
C LEU A 68 -13.13 -6.21 10.85
N THR A 69 -13.95 -6.04 11.89
CA THR A 69 -15.11 -5.15 11.85
C THR A 69 -15.46 -4.67 13.25
N ASN A 70 -16.37 -3.71 13.37
CA ASN A 70 -17.01 -3.38 14.65
C ASN A 70 -18.33 -4.15 14.81
N ARG A 71 -18.99 -3.97 15.96
CA ARG A 71 -20.26 -4.66 16.28
C ARG A 71 -21.33 -4.44 15.21
N GLU A 72 -21.49 -3.21 14.74
CA GLU A 72 -22.50 -2.87 13.73
C GLU A 72 -22.19 -3.53 12.38
N GLY A 73 -20.93 -3.52 11.96
CA GLY A 73 -20.52 -4.13 10.70
C GLY A 73 -20.62 -5.66 10.71
N ARG A 74 -20.53 -6.31 11.87
CA ARG A 74 -20.70 -7.76 12.01
C ARG A 74 -22.04 -8.23 11.47
N GLU A 75 -23.12 -7.52 11.77
CA GLU A 75 -24.47 -7.89 11.33
C GLU A 75 -24.60 -7.88 9.81
N ASP A 76 -23.98 -6.89 9.15
CA ASP A 76 -23.96 -6.80 7.68
C ASP A 76 -23.24 -7.98 7.06
N ILE A 77 -22.06 -8.31 7.60
CA ILE A 77 -21.22 -9.39 7.10
C ILE A 77 -21.94 -10.73 7.28
N GLU A 78 -22.50 -10.99 8.47
CA GLU A 78 -23.22 -12.24 8.71
C GLU A 78 -24.47 -12.36 7.83
N LYS A 79 -25.20 -11.27 7.60
CA LYS A 79 -26.35 -11.27 6.68
C LYS A 79 -25.94 -11.58 5.25
N GLU A 80 -24.83 -11.00 4.79
CA GLU A 80 -24.35 -11.17 3.41
C GLU A 80 -23.76 -12.56 3.19
N LEU A 81 -22.86 -13.01 4.07
CA LEU A 81 -22.14 -14.28 3.92
C LEU A 81 -22.96 -15.53 4.28
N LYS A 82 -24.19 -15.37 4.81
CA LYS A 82 -25.17 -16.47 4.98
C LYS A 82 -25.89 -16.87 3.69
N LYS A 83 -25.75 -16.11 2.60
CA LYS A 83 -26.37 -16.45 1.31
C LYS A 83 -25.73 -17.71 0.72
N ASP A 84 -26.53 -18.52 0.03
CA ASP A 84 -26.11 -19.79 -0.59
C ASP A 84 -24.89 -19.64 -1.51
N GLU A 85 -24.74 -18.49 -2.17
CA GLU A 85 -23.59 -18.23 -3.05
C GLU A 85 -22.23 -18.26 -2.31
N TYR A 86 -22.23 -18.13 -0.98
CA TYR A 86 -21.04 -18.20 -0.12
C TYR A 86 -20.91 -19.51 0.67
N GLU A 87 -21.76 -20.51 0.38
CA GLU A 87 -21.64 -21.83 1.00
C GLU A 87 -20.22 -22.38 0.81
N ASN A 88 -19.64 -22.95 1.87
CA ASN A 88 -18.25 -23.46 1.93
C ASN A 88 -17.13 -22.41 1.84
N LEU A 89 -17.43 -21.10 1.90
CA LEU A 89 -16.39 -20.08 2.12
C LEU A 89 -15.79 -20.26 3.52
N GLU A 90 -14.47 -20.43 3.60
CA GLU A 90 -13.76 -20.38 4.88
C GLU A 90 -13.55 -18.92 5.28
N TYR A 91 -14.23 -18.47 6.34
CA TYR A 91 -14.05 -17.12 6.86
C TYR A 91 -14.07 -17.04 8.39
N LYS A 92 -13.45 -15.98 8.92
CA LYS A 92 -13.46 -15.62 10.34
C LYS A 92 -13.80 -14.15 10.48
N ILE A 93 -14.75 -13.81 11.36
CA ILE A 93 -15.06 -12.42 11.74
C ILE A 93 -14.45 -12.15 13.11
N THR A 94 -13.64 -11.10 13.21
CA THR A 94 -13.10 -10.58 14.47
C THR A 94 -13.74 -9.22 14.73
N GLU A 95 -14.36 -9.06 15.89
CA GLU A 95 -15.01 -7.82 16.30
C GLU A 95 -14.03 -6.98 17.13
N SER A 96 -13.78 -5.75 16.70
CA SER A 96 -12.98 -4.77 17.42
C SER A 96 -13.86 -3.95 18.35
N LYS A 97 -13.34 -3.65 19.54
CA LYS A 97 -13.95 -2.71 20.50
C LYS A 97 -13.68 -1.25 20.13
N LYS A 98 -12.85 -1.01 19.12
CA LYS A 98 -12.49 0.31 18.63
C LYS A 98 -13.04 0.50 17.22
N ARG A 99 -12.97 1.75 16.74
CA ARG A 99 -13.30 2.05 15.36
C ARG A 99 -12.26 1.39 14.46
N VAL A 100 -12.74 0.55 13.56
CA VAL A 100 -11.92 -0.06 12.52
C VAL A 100 -11.75 0.93 11.37
N SER A 101 -10.56 0.99 10.76
CA SER A 101 -10.34 1.67 9.48
C SER A 101 -10.64 0.70 8.35
N LYS A 102 -11.25 1.16 7.26
CA LYS A 102 -11.42 0.36 6.03
C LYS A 102 -10.11 0.02 5.34
N TRP A 103 -9.03 0.75 5.61
CA TRP A 103 -7.70 0.50 5.06
C TRP A 103 -7.00 -0.57 5.88
N ALA A 104 -7.07 -1.83 5.42
CA ALA A 104 -6.43 -2.95 6.09
C ALA A 104 -4.92 -2.90 5.93
N GLU A 105 -4.45 -2.46 4.77
CA GLU A 105 -3.05 -2.44 4.39
C GLU A 105 -2.15 -1.67 5.38
N ASP A 106 -2.57 -0.48 5.78
CA ASP A 106 -1.75 0.39 6.63
C ASP A 106 -1.77 0.01 8.11
N SER A 107 -2.65 -0.92 8.49
CA SER A 107 -2.92 -1.18 9.90
C SER A 107 -1.98 -2.23 10.50
N VAL A 108 -1.45 -3.16 9.69
CA VAL A 108 -0.71 -4.33 10.18
C VAL A 108 0.17 -4.96 9.10
N GLU A 109 1.32 -5.47 9.54
CA GLU A 109 2.19 -6.37 8.78
C GLU A 109 2.12 -7.78 9.36
N TYR A 110 2.03 -8.79 8.50
CA TYR A 110 2.12 -10.20 8.92
C TYR A 110 3.54 -10.68 8.69
N LEU A 111 4.21 -11.15 9.74
CA LEU A 111 5.62 -11.55 9.66
C LEU A 111 5.77 -13.06 9.38
N GLU A 112 6.87 -13.43 8.73
CA GLU A 112 7.21 -14.82 8.43
C GLU A 112 7.34 -15.71 9.67
N ASN A 113 7.62 -15.15 10.85
CA ASN A 113 7.64 -15.86 12.14
C ASN A 113 6.22 -16.06 12.73
N GLY A 114 5.18 -15.45 12.14
CA GLY A 114 3.77 -15.63 12.53
C GLY A 114 3.26 -14.57 13.50
N LYS A 115 4.14 -13.65 13.93
CA LYS A 115 3.76 -12.44 14.63
C LYS A 115 3.01 -11.51 13.69
N VAL A 116 2.27 -10.59 14.30
CA VAL A 116 1.83 -9.37 13.63
C VAL A 116 2.73 -8.22 14.05
N ALA A 117 3.12 -7.36 13.13
CA ALA A 117 3.80 -6.11 13.44
C ALA A 117 2.84 -4.94 13.19
N VAL A 118 2.74 -4.05 14.16
CA VAL A 118 1.97 -2.82 14.05
C VAL A 118 2.91 -1.62 14.07
N LEU A 119 2.46 -0.51 13.48
CA LEU A 119 3.22 0.73 13.53
C LEU A 119 3.26 1.27 14.96
N ASN A 120 4.42 1.75 15.41
CA ASN A 120 4.50 2.47 16.68
C ASN A 120 3.65 3.76 16.66
N GLN A 121 3.33 4.31 17.83
CA GLN A 121 2.58 5.55 17.91
C GLN A 121 3.48 6.77 17.64
N PHE A 122 3.09 7.57 16.65
CA PHE A 122 3.78 8.80 16.28
C PHE A 122 2.87 10.02 16.43
N ASP A 123 3.45 11.16 16.75
CA ASP A 123 2.71 12.43 16.77
C ASP A 123 2.41 12.87 15.33
N HIS A 124 1.13 12.93 14.98
CA HIS A 124 0.69 13.27 13.63
C HIS A 124 1.24 14.63 13.15
N ARG A 125 1.34 15.64 14.02
CA ARG A 125 1.86 16.96 13.60
C ARG A 125 3.34 16.88 13.27
N LEU A 126 4.10 16.10 14.04
CA LEU A 126 5.52 15.85 13.74
C LEU A 126 5.69 15.05 12.45
N LEU A 127 4.83 14.06 12.18
CA LEU A 127 4.82 13.32 10.92
C LEU A 127 4.57 14.26 9.73
N THR A 128 3.51 15.07 9.77
CA THR A 128 3.19 16.04 8.72
C THR A 128 4.35 16.97 8.44
N TRP A 129 4.98 17.46 9.50
CA TRP A 129 6.11 18.37 9.36
C TRP A 129 7.33 17.65 8.78
N GLY A 130 7.67 16.46 9.28
CA GLY A 130 8.80 15.67 8.78
C GLY A 130 8.67 15.33 7.30
N MET A 131 7.47 14.92 6.86
CA MET A 131 7.20 14.67 5.44
C MET A 131 7.33 15.93 4.59
N ASN A 132 6.72 17.05 5.02
CA ASN A 132 6.77 18.30 4.26
C ASN A 132 8.21 18.84 4.11
N GLU A 133 9.02 18.78 5.18
CA GLU A 133 10.43 19.17 5.09
C GLU A 133 11.24 18.22 4.20
N GLY A 134 10.97 16.91 4.30
CA GLY A 134 11.58 15.91 3.42
C GLY A 134 11.28 16.15 1.95
N ARG A 135 10.01 16.40 1.60
CA ARG A 135 9.59 16.73 0.24
C ARG A 135 10.17 18.05 -0.24
N ARG A 136 10.13 19.10 0.60
CA ARG A 136 10.71 20.42 0.30
C ARG A 136 12.15 20.30 -0.19
N LEU A 137 13.00 19.57 0.54
CA LEU A 137 14.41 19.37 0.17
C LEU A 137 14.58 18.64 -1.16
N ARG A 138 13.74 17.64 -1.45
CA ARG A 138 13.88 16.81 -2.67
C ARG A 138 13.21 17.43 -3.90
N TRP A 139 12.16 18.23 -3.71
CA TRP A 139 11.30 18.74 -4.79
C TRP A 139 11.59 20.20 -5.17
N GLN A 140 12.41 20.93 -4.40
CA GLN A 140 12.75 22.34 -4.68
C GLN A 140 13.41 22.61 -6.03
N GLU A 141 14.03 21.60 -6.65
CA GLU A 141 14.64 21.72 -8.00
C GLU A 141 13.73 21.19 -9.11
N LYS A 142 12.56 20.64 -8.77
CA LYS A 142 11.63 19.95 -9.69
C LYS A 142 10.45 20.84 -10.10
N VAL A 143 10.04 21.71 -9.19
CA VAL A 143 8.94 22.66 -9.38
C VAL A 143 9.37 24.07 -9.00
N SER A 144 8.62 25.07 -9.48
CA SER A 144 8.86 26.44 -9.05
C SER A 144 8.68 26.58 -7.54
N THR A 145 9.31 27.59 -6.92
CA THR A 145 9.17 27.82 -5.48
C THR A 145 7.71 28.04 -5.07
N ASP A 146 6.94 28.76 -5.89
CA ASP A 146 5.53 29.03 -5.62
C ASP A 146 4.69 27.75 -5.70
N ASP A 147 4.92 26.93 -6.73
CA ASP A 147 4.26 25.62 -6.87
C ASP A 147 4.66 24.69 -5.72
N LEU A 148 5.92 24.69 -5.27
CA LEU A 148 6.37 23.88 -4.16
C LEU A 148 5.62 24.23 -2.87
N GLU A 149 5.52 25.52 -2.53
CA GLU A 149 4.78 25.93 -1.33
C GLU A 149 3.29 25.58 -1.44
N GLU A 150 2.73 25.70 -2.64
CA GLU A 150 1.34 25.28 -2.89
C GLU A 150 1.17 23.77 -2.70
N VAL A 151 2.02 22.95 -3.32
CA VAL A 151 2.03 21.47 -3.18
C VAL A 151 2.08 21.05 -1.72
N LEU A 152 2.92 21.70 -0.90
CA LEU A 152 3.09 21.35 0.51
C LEU A 152 1.93 21.83 1.40
N ARG A 153 1.19 22.86 0.97
CA ARG A 153 0.02 23.41 1.69
C ARG A 153 -1.29 22.73 1.27
N GLU A 154 -1.47 22.51 -0.02
CA GLU A 154 -2.68 22.05 -0.70
C GLU A 154 -2.42 20.71 -1.41
N ASP A 155 -1.67 19.83 -0.76
CA ASP A 155 -1.31 18.48 -1.21
C ASP A 155 -2.46 17.65 -1.82
N HIS A 156 -3.70 17.81 -1.33
CA HIS A 156 -4.90 17.18 -1.88
C HIS A 156 -5.23 17.57 -3.33
N LEU A 157 -4.71 18.71 -3.83
CA LEU A 157 -4.81 19.14 -5.22
C LEU A 157 -3.62 18.65 -6.07
N TRP A 158 -2.57 18.16 -5.41
CA TRP A 158 -1.32 17.71 -6.03
C TRP A 158 -1.09 16.23 -5.72
N ILE A 159 -0.14 15.92 -4.84
CA ILE A 159 0.20 14.58 -4.38
C ILE A 159 0.01 14.57 -2.86
N PRO A 160 -1.03 13.90 -2.34
CA PRO A 160 -1.32 13.89 -0.91
C PRO A 160 -0.14 13.38 -0.06
N LEU A 161 -0.10 13.77 1.21
CA LEU A 161 0.72 13.08 2.20
C LEU A 161 0.02 11.77 2.59
N GLY A 162 0.75 10.64 2.61
CA GLY A 162 0.18 9.35 2.99
C GLY A 162 -0.48 9.34 4.37
N ILE A 163 0.07 10.10 5.33
CA ILE A 163 -0.47 10.25 6.70
C ILE A 163 -1.92 10.74 6.74
N ARG A 164 -2.41 11.40 5.69
CA ARG A 164 -3.79 11.92 5.64
C ARG A 164 -4.80 10.84 5.27
N VAL A 165 -4.33 9.79 4.59
CA VAL A 165 -5.12 8.59 4.28
C VAL A 165 -5.16 7.68 5.51
N ASN A 166 -4.13 7.75 6.35
CA ASN A 166 -4.02 7.00 7.59
C ASN A 166 -4.83 7.57 8.75
N ALA A 167 -5.79 6.79 9.24
CA ALA A 167 -6.41 7.06 10.53
C ALA A 167 -5.39 6.70 11.63
N GLY A 168 -4.83 7.71 12.30
CA GLY A 168 -3.76 7.56 13.32
C GLY A 168 -4.05 6.61 14.49
N ASP A 169 -5.27 6.09 14.61
CA ASP A 169 -5.68 5.13 15.64
C ASP A 169 -5.65 3.64 15.17
N THR A 170 -5.28 3.38 13.91
CA THR A 170 -5.30 2.01 13.34
C THR A 170 -4.33 1.05 14.00
N GLY A 171 -3.12 1.50 14.33
CA GLY A 171 -2.12 0.66 15.03
C GLY A 171 -2.60 0.20 16.40
N VAL A 172 -3.22 1.10 17.17
CA VAL A 172 -3.76 0.80 18.52
C VAL A 172 -4.91 -0.19 18.44
N GLU A 173 -5.80 -0.01 17.47
CA GLU A 173 -6.90 -0.93 17.20
C GLU A 173 -6.37 -2.34 16.90
N ARG A 174 -5.38 -2.45 16.01
CA ARG A 174 -4.77 -3.74 15.65
C ARG A 174 -4.02 -4.38 16.80
N GLU A 175 -3.31 -3.60 17.60
CA GLU A 175 -2.63 -4.10 18.78
C GLU A 175 -3.63 -4.75 19.74
N LEU A 176 -4.71 -4.04 20.09
CA LEU A 176 -5.76 -4.57 20.97
C LEU A 176 -6.42 -5.83 20.39
N THR A 177 -6.78 -5.81 19.10
CA THR A 177 -7.39 -6.96 18.43
C THR A 177 -6.44 -8.17 18.39
N ALA A 178 -5.14 -7.95 18.19
CA ALA A 178 -4.14 -9.00 18.20
C ALA A 178 -3.95 -9.60 19.62
N GLN A 179 -3.92 -8.76 20.66
CA GLN A 179 -3.85 -9.20 22.06
C GLN A 179 -5.06 -10.06 22.42
N GLU A 180 -6.27 -9.62 22.06
CA GLU A 180 -7.52 -10.36 22.34
C GLU A 180 -7.60 -11.70 21.60
N THR A 181 -6.94 -11.82 20.46
CA THR A 181 -6.89 -13.07 19.68
C THR A 181 -5.66 -13.93 20.01
N GLY A 182 -4.85 -13.53 20.99
CA GLY A 182 -3.67 -14.27 21.44
C GLY A 182 -2.53 -14.31 20.42
N LYS A 183 -2.49 -13.35 19.48
CA LYS A 183 -1.36 -13.20 18.55
C LYS A 183 -0.22 -12.46 19.24
N GLU A 184 1.01 -12.92 19.00
CA GLU A 184 2.19 -12.17 19.39
C GLU A 184 2.35 -10.93 18.50
N ILE A 185 2.75 -9.81 19.13
CA ILE A 185 2.82 -8.49 18.50
C ILE A 185 4.27 -8.00 18.55
N GLY A 186 4.71 -7.42 17.44
CA GLY A 186 5.89 -6.56 17.39
C GLY A 186 5.52 -5.14 16.94
N HIS A 187 6.45 -4.21 17.12
CA HIS A 187 6.28 -2.81 16.80
C HIS A 187 7.35 -2.36 15.81
N ILE A 188 6.91 -1.84 14.67
CA ILE A 188 7.80 -1.24 13.68
C ILE A 188 8.30 0.09 14.26
N ARG A 189 9.62 0.22 14.44
CA ARG A 189 10.23 1.39 15.09
C ARG A 189 10.33 2.58 14.15
N ALA A 190 10.51 2.32 12.86
CA ALA A 190 10.46 3.36 11.83
C ALA A 190 9.00 3.73 11.50
N TYR A 191 8.77 4.96 11.06
CA TYR A 191 7.48 5.34 10.52
C TYR A 191 7.32 4.75 9.11
N ILE A 192 6.42 3.78 8.94
CA ILE A 192 6.17 3.07 7.68
C ILE A 192 4.67 2.84 7.49
N GLU A 193 4.15 3.27 6.35
CA GLU A 193 2.77 2.98 5.92
C GLU A 193 2.76 1.75 5.01
N GLY A 194 1.68 0.99 5.01
CA GLY A 194 1.62 -0.30 4.32
C GLY A 194 1.72 -0.17 2.80
N GLY A 195 1.06 0.82 2.21
CA GLY A 195 1.18 1.12 0.77
C GLY A 195 2.54 1.74 0.39
N ASN A 196 3.26 2.28 1.37
CA ASN A 196 4.58 2.87 1.18
C ASN A 196 5.74 1.89 1.42
N MET A 197 5.41 0.61 1.64
CA MET A 197 6.35 -0.49 1.78
C MET A 197 5.96 -1.65 0.85
N ILE A 198 6.90 -2.05 -0.01
CA ILE A 198 6.73 -3.21 -0.88
C ILE A 198 7.86 -4.19 -0.61
N THR A 199 7.50 -5.40 -0.21
CA THR A 199 8.42 -6.48 0.16
C THR A 199 8.47 -7.53 -0.95
N GLY A 200 9.68 -8.03 -1.25
CA GLY A 200 9.89 -9.03 -2.30
C GLY A 200 11.34 -9.49 -2.34
N GLU A 201 11.82 -9.83 -3.54
CA GLU A 201 13.16 -10.35 -3.76
C GLU A 201 13.82 -9.73 -4.99
N ASP A 202 15.12 -9.47 -4.91
CA ASP A 202 15.93 -9.02 -6.04
C ASP A 202 16.10 -10.12 -7.12
N GLY A 203 16.85 -9.80 -8.19
CA GLY A 203 17.13 -10.76 -9.27
C GLY A 203 17.96 -11.99 -8.85
N ALA A 204 18.59 -11.95 -7.68
CA ALA A 204 19.31 -13.08 -7.08
C ALA A 204 18.45 -13.87 -6.08
N GLY A 205 17.19 -13.47 -5.86
CA GLY A 205 16.29 -14.07 -4.89
C GLY A 205 16.53 -13.63 -3.44
N LYS A 206 17.37 -12.59 -3.21
CA LYS A 206 17.63 -12.06 -1.87
C LYS A 206 16.44 -11.18 -1.42
N PRO A 207 15.98 -11.28 -0.16
CA PRO A 207 14.89 -10.44 0.32
C PRO A 207 15.27 -8.95 0.29
N VAL A 208 14.35 -8.12 -0.21
CA VAL A 208 14.49 -6.66 -0.26
C VAL A 208 13.18 -5.98 0.14
N ILE A 209 13.30 -4.77 0.68
CA ILE A 209 12.19 -3.89 1.00
C ILE A 209 12.37 -2.59 0.23
N MET A 210 11.39 -2.26 -0.61
CA MET A 210 11.28 -0.93 -1.23
C MET A 210 10.45 -0.05 -0.30
N LEU A 211 11.00 1.11 0.06
CA LEU A 211 10.37 2.03 0.99
C LEU A 211 10.37 3.46 0.42
N GLY A 212 9.24 4.15 0.54
CA GLY A 212 9.14 5.54 0.10
C GLY A 212 10.11 6.46 0.85
N LYS A 213 10.81 7.33 0.13
CA LYS A 213 11.73 8.34 0.71
C LYS A 213 11.06 9.25 1.75
N ASP A 214 9.75 9.44 1.66
CA ASP A 214 8.96 10.14 2.70
C ASP A 214 9.01 9.45 4.06
N ALA A 215 8.89 8.12 4.11
CA ALA A 215 8.98 7.34 5.35
C ALA A 215 10.37 7.44 5.98
N ILE A 216 11.43 7.36 5.14
CA ILE A 216 12.82 7.50 5.57
C ILE A 216 13.07 8.91 6.12
N ALA A 217 12.75 9.95 5.35
CA ALA A 217 13.01 11.34 5.74
C ALA A 217 12.23 11.72 7.01
N THR A 218 10.99 11.26 7.14
CA THR A 218 10.16 11.51 8.32
C THR A 218 10.73 10.82 9.55
N THR A 219 11.12 9.54 9.43
CA THR A 219 11.74 8.80 10.53
C THR A 219 13.06 9.43 10.96
N ALA A 220 13.92 9.78 9.99
CA ALA A 220 15.18 10.48 10.22
C ALA A 220 14.96 11.79 10.98
N TYR A 221 13.96 12.57 10.56
CA TYR A 221 13.60 13.81 11.24
C TYR A 221 13.13 13.59 12.68
N LEU A 222 12.23 12.63 12.89
CA LEU A 222 11.62 12.36 14.20
C LEU A 222 12.64 11.95 15.25
N TYR A 223 13.58 11.08 14.86
CA TYR A 223 14.60 10.51 15.74
C TYR A 223 15.96 11.23 15.67
N GLN A 224 16.12 12.20 14.77
CA GLN A 224 17.39 12.91 14.52
C GLN A 224 18.52 11.96 14.09
N LEU A 225 18.17 11.07 13.16
CA LEU A 225 19.07 10.09 12.57
C LEU A 225 19.44 10.51 11.16
N ASP A 226 20.53 9.97 10.63
CA ASP A 226 20.75 9.99 9.18
C ASP A 226 19.92 8.88 8.49
N TYR A 227 19.95 8.85 7.16
CA TYR A 227 19.15 7.89 6.39
C TYR A 227 19.67 6.45 6.54
N ASP A 228 20.96 6.23 6.73
CA ASP A 228 21.53 4.90 6.86
C ASP A 228 21.25 4.30 8.25
N ASP A 229 21.20 5.13 9.29
CA ASP A 229 20.72 4.76 10.62
C ASP A 229 19.25 4.33 10.60
N VAL A 230 18.39 5.05 9.86
CA VAL A 230 16.99 4.64 9.66
C VAL A 230 16.91 3.29 8.94
N ARG A 231 17.68 3.11 7.86
CA ARG A 231 17.72 1.82 7.14
C ARG A 231 18.22 0.69 8.04
N ARG A 232 19.17 0.96 8.95
CA ARG A 232 19.66 -0.03 9.92
C ARG A 232 18.57 -0.47 10.90
N ILE A 233 17.76 0.46 11.40
CA ILE A 233 16.59 0.14 12.25
C ILE A 233 15.62 -0.78 11.50
N ILE A 234 15.36 -0.50 10.23
CA ILE A 234 14.48 -1.32 9.38
C ILE A 234 15.08 -2.72 9.17
N CYS A 235 16.40 -2.82 8.95
CA CYS A 235 17.07 -4.11 8.86
C CYS A 235 16.93 -4.93 10.13
N GLU A 236 17.15 -4.31 11.29
CA GLU A 236 16.97 -4.95 12.60
C GLU A 236 15.52 -5.42 12.83
N ASP A 237 14.53 -4.59 12.46
CA ASP A 237 13.10 -4.91 12.61
C ASP A 237 12.70 -6.09 11.73
N PHE A 238 13.24 -6.18 10.51
CA PHE A 238 12.79 -7.16 9.51
C PHE A 238 13.79 -8.26 9.18
N GLY A 239 14.90 -8.34 9.93
CA GLY A 239 15.90 -9.39 9.76
C GLY A 239 16.65 -9.32 8.43
N LEU A 240 16.85 -8.12 7.88
CA LEU A 240 17.70 -7.92 6.71
C LEU A 240 19.17 -7.89 7.12
N GLU A 241 20.05 -8.38 6.25
CA GLU A 241 21.49 -8.51 6.54
C GLU A 241 22.23 -7.17 6.36
N THR A 242 21.78 -6.35 5.41
CA THR A 242 22.47 -5.13 5.01
C THR A 242 21.48 -4.02 4.67
N ILE A 243 21.87 -2.76 4.92
CA ILE A 243 21.03 -1.60 4.56
C ILE A 243 20.75 -1.50 3.05
N ALA A 244 21.60 -2.10 2.20
CA ALA A 244 21.39 -2.16 0.75
C ALA A 244 20.10 -2.92 0.37
N GLN A 245 19.60 -3.81 1.25
CA GLN A 245 18.31 -4.48 1.06
C GLN A 245 17.11 -3.59 1.40
N VAL A 246 17.34 -2.40 1.99
CA VAL A 246 16.33 -1.35 2.14
C VAL A 246 16.57 -0.34 1.02
N ILE A 247 15.75 -0.44 -0.03
CA ILE A 247 15.80 0.38 -1.23
C ILE A 247 14.89 1.59 -1.01
N CYS A 248 15.48 2.78 -0.93
CA CYS A 248 14.74 4.02 -0.72
C CYS A 248 14.30 4.58 -2.08
N VAL A 249 13.00 4.58 -2.35
CA VAL A 249 12.43 4.97 -3.65
C VAL A 249 11.64 6.27 -3.52
N GLU A 250 11.83 7.22 -4.43
CA GLU A 250 10.93 8.37 -4.52
C GLU A 250 9.50 7.91 -4.84
N GLN A 251 8.49 8.56 -4.27
CA GLN A 251 7.12 8.15 -4.53
C GLN A 251 6.73 8.56 -5.97
N PRO A 252 6.32 7.62 -6.84
CA PRO A 252 6.16 7.87 -8.28
C PRO A 252 4.88 8.64 -8.58
N GLY A 253 4.83 9.92 -8.17
CA GLY A 253 3.71 10.80 -8.46
C GLY A 253 2.42 10.51 -7.69
N GLN A 254 2.50 9.68 -6.64
CA GLN A 254 1.40 9.24 -5.80
C GLN A 254 1.81 9.31 -4.32
N PHE A 255 0.83 9.21 -3.41
CA PHE A 255 1.10 9.35 -1.98
C PHE A 255 1.68 8.08 -1.33
N HIS A 256 1.60 6.93 -2.01
CA HIS A 256 2.16 5.62 -1.63
C HIS A 256 2.86 4.99 -2.85
N LEU A 257 3.78 4.05 -2.61
CA LEU A 257 4.52 3.38 -3.68
C LEU A 257 3.59 2.50 -4.53
N ASP A 258 2.77 1.68 -3.88
CA ASP A 258 1.87 0.72 -4.51
C ASP A 258 0.75 1.36 -5.36
N MET A 259 0.61 2.68 -5.30
CA MET A 259 -0.30 3.46 -6.14
C MET A 259 0.31 3.85 -7.49
N GLY A 260 1.63 3.73 -7.66
CA GLY A 260 2.32 4.08 -8.92
C GLY A 260 3.41 3.10 -9.34
N MET A 261 3.59 1.99 -8.61
CA MET A 261 4.47 0.90 -9.01
C MET A 261 3.99 -0.47 -8.51
N LEU A 262 4.37 -1.53 -9.23
CA LEU A 262 4.05 -2.93 -8.93
C LEU A 262 5.33 -3.76 -8.96
N PHE A 263 5.63 -4.45 -7.86
CA PHE A 263 6.73 -5.40 -7.80
C PHE A 263 6.26 -6.79 -8.22
N ILE A 264 6.66 -7.23 -9.42
CA ILE A 264 6.22 -8.52 -9.98
C ILE A 264 7.16 -9.70 -9.63
N GLY A 265 8.14 -9.47 -8.77
CA GLY A 265 9.13 -10.45 -8.30
C GLY A 265 10.39 -10.52 -9.18
N ASN A 266 11.36 -11.35 -8.76
CA ASN A 266 12.64 -11.57 -9.44
C ASN A 266 13.41 -10.27 -9.77
N GLY A 267 13.34 -9.27 -8.89
CA GLY A 267 13.97 -7.97 -9.12
C GLY A 267 13.38 -7.15 -10.26
N VAL A 268 12.12 -7.38 -10.68
CA VAL A 268 11.45 -6.59 -11.72
C VAL A 268 10.31 -5.76 -11.14
N VAL A 269 10.34 -4.45 -11.38
CA VAL A 269 9.30 -3.50 -10.96
C VAL A 269 8.70 -2.82 -12.18
N ILE A 270 7.38 -2.71 -12.19
CA ILE A 270 6.64 -1.85 -13.13
C ILE A 270 6.44 -0.49 -12.48
N VAL A 271 6.80 0.59 -13.16
CA VAL A 271 6.56 1.98 -12.72
C VAL A 271 5.61 2.65 -13.70
N ASN A 272 4.72 3.50 -13.19
CA ASN A 272 3.81 4.27 -14.04
C ASN A 272 4.55 5.14 -15.07
N ASP A 273 3.92 5.32 -16.24
CA ASP A 273 4.40 6.24 -17.27
C ASP A 273 3.38 7.34 -17.57
N SER A 274 3.58 8.51 -16.95
CA SER A 274 2.78 9.70 -17.17
C SER A 274 3.31 10.60 -18.30
N SER A 275 4.32 10.18 -19.07
CA SER A 275 5.03 11.05 -20.02
C SER A 275 4.12 11.60 -21.13
N GLU A 276 3.19 10.80 -21.65
CA GLU A 276 2.20 11.23 -22.64
C GLU A 276 1.23 12.26 -22.04
N ALA A 277 0.68 11.96 -20.86
CA ALA A 277 -0.25 12.84 -20.17
C ALA A 277 0.39 14.20 -19.83
N MET A 278 1.65 14.20 -19.41
CA MET A 278 2.43 15.42 -19.19
C MET A 278 2.57 16.24 -20.48
N LYS A 279 2.96 15.62 -21.59
CA LYS A 279 3.12 16.31 -22.89
C LYS A 279 1.81 16.94 -23.35
N ASP A 280 0.70 16.21 -23.22
CA ASP A 280 -0.62 16.72 -23.59
C ASP A 280 -1.04 17.90 -22.71
N ALA A 281 -0.78 17.83 -21.40
CA ALA A 281 -1.10 18.92 -20.49
C ALA A 281 -0.30 20.19 -20.78
N ILE A 282 1.00 20.06 -21.10
CA ILE A 282 1.84 21.19 -21.52
C ILE A 282 1.27 21.83 -22.79
N LYS A 283 0.95 21.02 -23.80
CA LYS A 283 0.37 21.52 -25.06
C LYS A 283 -0.95 22.24 -24.84
N ILE A 284 -1.82 21.72 -23.96
CA ILE A 284 -3.08 22.38 -23.60
C ILE A 284 -2.82 23.73 -22.93
N ALA A 285 -1.85 23.80 -22.02
CA ALA A 285 -1.46 25.06 -21.36
C ALA A 285 -0.91 26.09 -22.35
N GLU A 286 -0.16 25.66 -23.36
CA GLU A 286 0.32 26.55 -24.45
C GLU A 286 -0.83 27.06 -25.34
N MET A 287 -1.81 26.21 -25.64
CA MET A 287 -2.96 26.57 -26.48
C MET A 287 -3.98 27.46 -25.75
N VAL A 288 -4.19 27.20 -24.46
CA VAL A 288 -5.17 27.90 -23.61
C VAL A 288 -4.48 28.27 -22.29
N PRO A 289 -3.65 29.32 -22.27
CA PRO A 289 -2.91 29.71 -21.09
C PRO A 289 -3.86 30.29 -20.04
N CYS A 290 -4.10 29.52 -18.99
CA CYS A 290 -4.82 29.97 -17.80
C CYS A 290 -4.33 29.21 -16.58
N LEU A 291 -4.63 29.73 -15.39
CA LEU A 291 -4.18 29.15 -14.13
C LEU A 291 -4.47 27.64 -14.01
N THR A 292 -5.63 27.19 -14.50
CA THR A 292 -6.02 25.78 -14.43
C THR A 292 -5.17 24.87 -15.31
N THR A 293 -4.93 25.26 -16.56
CA THR A 293 -4.15 24.44 -17.51
C THR A 293 -2.66 24.46 -17.16
N GLU A 294 -2.14 25.61 -16.71
CA GLU A 294 -0.78 25.77 -16.20
C GLU A 294 -0.55 24.89 -14.96
N LYS A 295 -1.45 24.91 -13.98
CA LYS A 295 -1.37 24.05 -12.79
C LYS A 295 -1.45 22.57 -13.13
N MET A 296 -2.34 22.19 -14.05
CA MET A 296 -2.43 20.80 -14.51
C MET A 296 -1.12 20.34 -15.17
N ALA A 297 -0.52 21.18 -16.01
CA ALA A 297 0.77 20.90 -16.62
C ALA A 297 1.90 20.80 -15.57
N ALA A 298 1.94 21.72 -14.60
CA ALA A 298 2.92 21.68 -13.51
C ALA A 298 2.78 20.42 -12.64
N LYS A 299 1.55 20.03 -12.28
CA LYS A 299 1.27 18.79 -11.54
C LYS A 299 1.76 17.55 -12.28
N LEU A 300 1.41 17.42 -13.56
CA LEU A 300 1.82 16.25 -14.37
C LEU A 300 3.31 16.24 -14.68
N LYS A 301 3.94 17.41 -14.81
CA LYS A 301 5.40 17.51 -14.90
C LYS A 301 6.08 17.03 -13.63
N LEU A 302 5.64 17.50 -12.46
CA LEU A 302 6.16 17.01 -11.18
C LEU A 302 5.96 15.48 -11.06
N LYS A 303 4.77 14.98 -11.39
CA LYS A 303 4.45 13.55 -11.38
C LYS A 303 5.47 12.74 -12.19
N TRP A 304 5.68 13.12 -13.45
CA TRP A 304 6.62 12.45 -14.34
C TRP A 304 8.08 12.55 -13.86
N GLU A 305 8.49 13.68 -13.31
CA GLU A 305 9.82 13.84 -12.72
C GLU A 305 10.03 12.93 -11.50
N LEU A 306 9.01 12.73 -10.67
CA LEU A 306 9.07 11.81 -9.54
C LEU A 306 9.07 10.33 -9.99
N GLU A 307 8.33 9.99 -11.04
CA GLU A 307 8.43 8.67 -11.69
C GLU A 307 9.86 8.41 -12.19
N ASN A 308 10.53 9.41 -12.77
CA ASN A 308 11.93 9.30 -13.20
C ASN A 308 12.91 9.09 -12.05
N GLU A 309 12.74 9.78 -10.92
CA GLU A 309 13.55 9.54 -9.74
C GLU A 309 13.32 8.14 -9.17
N ALA A 310 12.06 7.67 -9.13
CA ALA A 310 11.75 6.31 -8.69
C ALA A 310 12.45 5.26 -9.56
N VAL A 311 12.44 5.43 -10.89
CA VAL A 311 13.16 4.55 -11.82
C VAL A 311 14.66 4.56 -11.54
N LYS A 312 15.25 5.75 -11.40
CA LYS A 312 16.68 5.90 -11.08
C LYS A 312 17.05 5.21 -9.77
N ASP A 313 16.27 5.42 -8.71
CA ASP A 313 16.49 4.80 -7.40
C ASP A 313 16.48 3.26 -7.47
N LEU A 314 15.55 2.70 -8.26
CA LEU A 314 15.41 1.26 -8.46
C LEU A 314 16.57 0.69 -9.30
N GLU A 315 16.93 1.35 -10.40
CA GLU A 315 18.03 0.93 -11.27
C GLU A 315 19.39 0.99 -10.54
N GLU A 316 19.64 2.03 -9.74
CA GLU A 316 20.83 2.15 -8.89
C GLU A 316 20.92 1.02 -7.85
N ALA A 317 19.76 0.49 -7.41
CA ALA A 317 19.67 -0.67 -6.53
C ALA A 317 19.75 -2.03 -7.26
N GLY A 318 19.93 -2.03 -8.59
CA GLY A 318 20.00 -3.24 -9.39
C GLY A 318 18.65 -3.89 -9.69
N ILE A 319 17.55 -3.16 -9.53
CA ILE A 319 16.20 -3.60 -9.88
C ILE A 319 15.94 -3.25 -11.34
N GLN A 320 15.43 -4.22 -12.10
CA GLN A 320 14.96 -4.00 -13.46
C GLN A 320 13.64 -3.23 -13.43
N VAL A 321 13.54 -2.19 -14.26
CA VAL A 321 12.33 -1.37 -14.36
C VAL A 321 11.67 -1.53 -15.72
N ILE A 322 10.34 -1.67 -15.72
CA ILE A 322 9.47 -1.58 -16.90
C ILE A 322 8.54 -0.39 -16.69
N ARG A 323 8.28 0.38 -17.75
CA ARG A 323 7.37 1.53 -17.70
C ARG A 323 6.06 1.20 -18.40
N GLU A 324 4.96 1.33 -17.68
CA GLU A 324 3.62 1.10 -18.24
C GLU A 324 2.59 2.07 -17.66
N LYS A 325 1.63 2.50 -18.48
CA LYS A 325 0.54 3.38 -18.07
C LYS A 325 -0.61 2.57 -17.49
N LEU A 326 -0.50 2.20 -16.22
CA LEU A 326 -1.45 1.29 -15.54
C LEU A 326 -2.29 1.95 -14.45
N GLU A 327 -2.17 3.26 -14.28
CA GLU A 327 -3.13 4.03 -13.50
C GLU A 327 -3.69 5.20 -14.26
N ASN A 328 -4.90 5.57 -13.85
CA ASN A 328 -5.51 6.83 -14.16
C ASN A 328 -6.28 7.27 -12.92
N GLU A 329 -5.77 8.32 -12.27
CA GLU A 329 -6.24 8.95 -11.03
C GLU A 329 -7.65 8.54 -10.54
N MET A 330 -8.70 8.68 -11.39
CA MET A 330 -10.08 8.39 -10.99
C MET A 330 -10.70 7.13 -11.60
N PHE A 331 -10.13 6.55 -12.66
CA PHE A 331 -10.81 5.50 -13.43
C PHE A 331 -10.31 4.09 -13.13
N TYR A 332 -9.01 3.93 -12.87
CA TYR A 332 -8.41 2.64 -12.54
C TYR A 332 -7.03 2.86 -11.93
N ASN A 333 -6.58 1.89 -11.12
CA ASN A 333 -5.21 1.82 -10.66
C ASN A 333 -4.86 0.33 -10.52
N PHE A 334 -4.16 -0.23 -11.49
CA PHE A 334 -3.86 -1.66 -11.47
C PHE A 334 -2.64 -2.01 -10.60
N PHE A 335 -1.84 -1.02 -10.20
CA PHE A 335 -0.71 -1.18 -9.27
C PHE A 335 -1.18 -1.55 -7.86
N ASN A 336 -2.29 -0.99 -7.40
CA ASN A 336 -2.82 -1.22 -6.06
C ASN A 336 -3.68 -2.49 -5.98
N GLY A 337 -3.00 -3.63 -5.99
CA GLY A 337 -3.59 -4.96 -5.87
C GLY A 337 -2.81 -5.90 -4.94
N GLU A 338 -3.16 -7.18 -4.96
CA GLU A 338 -2.56 -8.21 -4.10
C GLU A 338 -2.34 -9.50 -4.90
N PHE A 339 -1.14 -10.07 -4.80
CA PHE A 339 -0.87 -11.40 -5.34
C PHE A 339 -1.39 -12.47 -4.38
N VAL A 340 -2.04 -13.50 -4.92
CA VAL A 340 -2.56 -14.63 -4.15
C VAL A 340 -2.25 -15.96 -4.82
N GLN A 341 -2.16 -17.02 -4.02
CA GLN A 341 -2.02 -18.39 -4.53
C GLN A 341 -3.31 -19.15 -4.31
N GLY A 342 -3.91 -19.63 -5.41
CA GLY A 342 -5.11 -20.47 -5.35
C GLY A 342 -4.82 -21.86 -4.80
N LYS A 343 -5.88 -22.61 -4.48
CA LYS A 343 -5.82 -24.02 -4.05
C LYS A 343 -5.22 -24.97 -5.11
N ASP A 344 -5.17 -24.52 -6.36
CA ASP A 344 -4.51 -25.18 -7.49
C ASP A 344 -2.99 -24.95 -7.51
N GLY A 345 -2.47 -24.11 -6.61
CA GLY A 345 -1.07 -23.73 -6.53
C GLY A 345 -0.66 -22.63 -7.52
N LEU A 346 -1.57 -22.14 -8.35
CA LEU A 346 -1.31 -21.07 -9.32
C LEU A 346 -1.41 -19.69 -8.68
N ASN A 347 -0.68 -18.73 -9.24
CA ASN A 347 -0.70 -17.34 -8.78
C ASN A 347 -1.76 -16.54 -9.52
N TYR A 348 -2.43 -15.66 -8.80
CA TYR A 348 -3.45 -14.75 -9.27
C TYR A 348 -3.14 -13.34 -8.77
N TYR A 349 -3.66 -12.33 -9.45
CA TYR A 349 -3.55 -10.94 -9.01
C TYR A 349 -4.93 -10.32 -8.87
N ILE A 350 -5.25 -9.81 -7.68
CA ILE A 350 -6.54 -9.19 -7.36
C ILE A 350 -6.35 -7.68 -7.40
N THR A 351 -7.09 -6.96 -8.24
CA THR A 351 -6.88 -5.50 -8.42
C THR A 351 -8.18 -4.74 -8.73
N ASN A 352 -8.06 -3.42 -8.88
CA ASN A 352 -9.17 -2.52 -9.19
C ASN A 352 -9.77 -2.80 -10.57
N GLY A 353 -11.10 -2.81 -10.67
CA GLY A 353 -11.78 -2.78 -11.98
C GLY A 353 -11.69 -1.42 -12.65
N GLY A 354 -11.65 -1.43 -13.98
CA GLY A 354 -11.46 -0.28 -14.84
C GLY A 354 -12.35 -0.30 -16.08
N LEU A 355 -11.86 0.28 -17.17
CA LEU A 355 -12.47 0.11 -18.49
C LEU A 355 -12.11 -1.26 -19.03
N GLN A 356 -13.06 -1.97 -19.66
CA GLN A 356 -12.84 -3.33 -20.14
C GLN A 356 -11.60 -3.47 -21.04
N GLU A 357 -11.37 -2.52 -21.96
CA GLU A 357 -10.16 -2.55 -22.82
C GLU A 357 -8.87 -2.52 -22.00
N LYS A 358 -8.87 -1.76 -20.89
CA LYS A 358 -7.71 -1.58 -20.01
C LYS A 358 -7.51 -2.77 -19.10
N GLU A 359 -8.60 -3.41 -18.67
CA GLU A 359 -8.54 -4.68 -17.96
C GLU A 359 -7.96 -5.79 -18.86
N GLU A 360 -8.43 -5.88 -20.12
CA GLU A 360 -7.93 -6.87 -21.09
C GLU A 360 -6.46 -6.65 -21.45
N GLU A 361 -6.05 -5.39 -21.66
CA GLU A 361 -4.66 -4.99 -21.88
C GLU A 361 -3.78 -5.40 -20.69
N PHE A 362 -4.18 -5.04 -19.46
CA PHE A 362 -3.43 -5.36 -18.26
C PHE A 362 -3.37 -6.88 -17.97
N GLU A 363 -4.47 -7.62 -18.17
CA GLU A 363 -4.47 -9.08 -18.03
C GLU A 363 -3.52 -9.73 -19.05
N ALA A 364 -3.48 -9.24 -20.28
CA ALA A 364 -2.54 -9.72 -21.29
C ALA A 364 -1.08 -9.50 -20.87
N LEU A 365 -0.73 -8.33 -20.32
CA LEU A 365 0.61 -8.06 -19.78
C LEU A 365 0.97 -9.06 -18.67
N MET A 366 0.11 -9.17 -17.66
CA MET A 366 0.37 -10.01 -16.48
C MET A 366 0.45 -11.52 -16.80
N VAL A 367 -0.40 -12.02 -17.69
CA VAL A 367 -0.53 -13.46 -17.99
C VAL A 367 0.37 -13.89 -19.15
N LYS A 368 0.42 -13.11 -20.24
CA LYS A 368 1.09 -13.55 -21.48
C LYS A 368 2.50 -13.00 -21.60
N GLU A 369 2.69 -11.73 -21.27
CA GLU A 369 3.99 -11.06 -21.46
C GLU A 369 4.92 -11.33 -20.28
N TRP A 370 4.52 -10.92 -19.07
CA TRP A 370 5.31 -11.08 -17.86
C TRP A 370 5.19 -12.48 -17.25
N LYS A 371 4.09 -13.18 -17.53
CA LYS A 371 3.85 -14.57 -17.09
C LYS A 371 3.99 -14.77 -15.58
N VAL A 372 3.48 -13.80 -14.82
CA VAL A 372 3.60 -13.78 -13.35
C VAL A 372 2.38 -14.37 -12.65
N VAL A 373 1.25 -14.45 -13.36
CA VAL A 373 -0.01 -15.00 -12.86
C VAL A 373 -0.76 -15.78 -13.94
N GLU A 374 -1.62 -16.69 -13.49
CA GLU A 374 -2.58 -17.40 -14.35
C GLU A 374 -3.71 -16.47 -14.80
N LYS A 375 -4.16 -15.59 -13.90
CA LYS A 375 -5.28 -14.69 -14.17
C LYS A 375 -5.27 -13.45 -13.27
N VAL A 376 -5.74 -12.34 -13.84
CA VAL A 376 -6.07 -11.13 -13.10
C VAL A 376 -7.57 -11.13 -12.73
N ILE A 377 -7.89 -10.71 -11.51
CA ILE A 377 -9.24 -10.64 -10.97
C ILE A 377 -9.57 -9.20 -10.63
N PHE A 378 -10.45 -8.61 -11.42
CA PHE A 378 -10.85 -7.21 -11.30
C PHE A 378 -12.05 -7.04 -10.38
N SER A 379 -11.99 -6.04 -9.50
CA SER A 379 -13.12 -5.63 -8.65
C SER A 379 -14.23 -4.96 -9.46
N PRO A 380 -15.45 -4.79 -8.91
CA PRO A 380 -16.49 -4.04 -9.61
C PRO A 380 -16.04 -2.59 -9.86
N LYS A 381 -16.03 -2.17 -11.14
CA LYS A 381 -15.60 -0.84 -11.60
C LYS A 381 -16.12 0.31 -10.74
N ASP A 382 -17.43 0.38 -10.51
CA ASP A 382 -18.03 1.49 -9.75
C ASP A 382 -17.53 1.55 -8.30
N SER A 383 -17.24 0.39 -7.70
CA SER A 383 -16.69 0.31 -6.34
C SER A 383 -15.22 0.73 -6.32
N ALA A 384 -14.44 0.27 -7.29
CA ALA A 384 -13.05 0.69 -7.47
C ALA A 384 -12.95 2.22 -7.65
N GLN A 385 -13.76 2.81 -8.55
CA GLN A 385 -13.77 4.25 -8.78
C GLN A 385 -14.15 5.04 -7.52
N GLN A 386 -15.16 4.61 -6.79
CA GLN A 386 -15.53 5.27 -5.54
C GLN A 386 -14.43 5.15 -4.48
N SER A 387 -13.76 4.00 -4.41
CA SER A 387 -12.64 3.80 -3.50
C SER A 387 -11.45 4.69 -3.87
N LEU A 388 -11.10 4.80 -5.15
CA LEU A 388 -10.00 5.65 -5.64
C LEU A 388 -10.24 7.14 -5.35
N LYS A 389 -11.51 7.61 -5.40
CA LYS A 389 -11.88 8.97 -4.95
C LYS A 389 -11.59 9.22 -3.47
N GLU A 390 -11.55 8.15 -2.68
CA GLU A 390 -11.21 8.17 -1.25
C GLU A 390 -9.71 7.90 -1.03
N LEU A 391 -8.91 7.95 -2.10
CA LEU A 391 -7.47 7.74 -2.10
C LEU A 391 -7.05 6.33 -1.65
N GLY A 392 -7.78 5.30 -2.05
CA GLY A 392 -7.34 3.91 -1.82
C GLY A 392 -8.03 2.94 -2.78
N GLY A 393 -7.29 1.99 -3.34
CA GLY A 393 -7.86 0.96 -4.22
C GLY A 393 -8.11 -0.37 -3.49
N VAL A 394 -8.13 -1.45 -4.27
CA VAL A 394 -8.26 -2.83 -3.78
C VAL A 394 -7.13 -3.22 -2.82
N GLY A 395 -5.87 -2.94 -3.17
CA GLY A 395 -4.70 -3.26 -2.33
C GLY A 395 -4.80 -2.62 -0.94
N CYS A 396 -5.28 -1.38 -0.84
CA CYS A 396 -5.43 -0.70 0.45
C CYS A 396 -6.48 -1.35 1.37
N ARG A 397 -7.46 -2.07 0.80
CA ARG A 397 -8.59 -2.66 1.53
C ARG A 397 -8.30 -4.04 2.09
N ILE A 398 -7.25 -4.69 1.59
CA ILE A 398 -6.87 -6.03 2.04
C ILE A 398 -5.40 -6.07 2.48
N LYS A 399 -5.04 -7.14 3.19
CA LYS A 399 -3.65 -7.48 3.47
C LYS A 399 -3.47 -8.98 3.29
N GLY A 400 -2.54 -9.38 2.43
CA GLY A 400 -2.16 -10.77 2.26
C GLY A 400 -1.41 -11.33 3.47
N ALA A 401 -1.68 -12.60 3.79
CA ALA A 401 -0.89 -13.40 4.72
C ALA A 401 -0.76 -14.85 4.24
N PRO A 402 0.29 -15.58 4.66
CA PRO A 402 0.46 -16.98 4.31
C PRO A 402 -0.43 -17.84 5.20
N ASN A 403 -0.95 -18.96 4.67
CA ASN A 403 -1.62 -19.94 5.52
C ASN A 403 -0.55 -20.74 6.26
N LYS A 404 -0.14 -20.26 7.44
CA LYS A 404 0.75 -21.07 8.27
C LYS A 404 0.03 -22.35 8.67
N PRO A 405 0.62 -23.55 8.44
CA PRO A 405 0.13 -24.73 9.12
C PRO A 405 0.17 -24.43 10.62
N LYS A 406 -0.91 -24.77 11.34
CA LYS A 406 -0.89 -24.77 12.81
C LYS A 406 0.40 -25.46 13.20
N LEU A 407 1.33 -24.76 13.86
CA LEU A 407 2.50 -25.39 14.46
C LEU A 407 1.95 -26.59 15.22
N SER A 408 2.25 -27.79 14.72
CA SER A 408 1.92 -29.01 15.44
C SER A 408 2.63 -28.87 16.77
N VAL A 409 1.86 -28.63 17.83
CA VAL A 409 2.39 -28.53 19.18
C VAL A 409 3.08 -29.87 19.44
N GLY A 410 4.41 -29.87 19.36
CA GLY A 410 5.26 -31.02 19.68
C GLY A 410 5.46 -31.13 21.17
#